data_AF-C1MSI8-F1
#
_entry.id   AF-C1MSI8-F1
#
_cell.length_a   1.000
_cell.length_b   1.000
_cell.length_c   1.000
_cell.angle_alpha   90.00
_cell.angle_beta   90.00
_cell.angle_gamma   90.00
#
_symmetry.space_group_name_H-M   'P 1'
#
loop_
_entity.id
_entity.type
_entity.pdbx_description
1 polymer ?
#
loop_
_entity_poly.entity_id
_entity_poly.type
_entity_poly.pdbx_seq_one_letter_code
_entity_poly.pdbx_strand_id
1 'polypeptide(L)'
;TSATSSFVAREGGRFVLDGATFHVAGANCYYLAYSSGADAGSYEHDWVKEVLDEAQSLELNVLRVWSFQDEWWQRDRALQPAPGQYNERFLVALDGLIVESARRDIRLLLCLTNYWEDYGGAIAYVNWAHAAGERRADGHSLDRQEDFFTSQLCRAWFKRFATHVLSRVNTITGVAYRDDPAIFAWELINEPRVLGDASGDILQNWIDEMSAHAKSVDANHMLTVGIEGFWGKTSPHRVGENPIDGAERMGCDFVRNFLNPNLDFASVHVWPDLWLYCDDDCKFEFMKTWIAGHLEESRDTFDKPVLLEEFGK
;
A
#
# COMPACT_ATOMS: atom_id res chain seq x y z
N THR A 1 -6.84 -7.23 -27.62
CA THR A 1 -5.84 -8.31 -27.43
C THR A 1 -4.98 -7.87 -26.26
N SER A 2 -5.06 -8.60 -25.13
CA SER A 2 -4.41 -8.21 -23.85
C SER A 2 -2.89 -8.17 -24.01
N ALA A 3 -2.27 -7.03 -23.68
CA ALA A 3 -0.84 -6.78 -23.93
C ALA A 3 0.08 -7.27 -22.79
N THR A 4 -0.46 -7.58 -21.60
CA THR A 4 0.30 -8.14 -20.47
C THR A 4 -0.09 -9.59 -20.21
N SER A 5 0.85 -10.53 -20.37
CA SER A 5 0.61 -11.97 -20.13
C SER A 5 1.36 -12.56 -18.94
N SER A 6 2.36 -11.85 -18.42
CA SER A 6 3.28 -12.35 -17.40
C SER A 6 3.28 -11.44 -16.16
N PHE A 7 3.37 -12.03 -14.97
CA PHE A 7 3.52 -11.30 -13.71
C PHE A 7 4.93 -10.74 -13.57
N VAL A 8 5.04 -9.53 -13.01
CA VAL A 8 6.34 -9.06 -12.50
C VAL A 8 6.64 -9.84 -11.23
N ALA A 9 7.88 -10.31 -11.10
CA ALA A 9 8.37 -11.01 -9.94
C ALA A 9 9.65 -10.33 -9.42
N ARG A 10 10.27 -10.92 -8.40
CA ARG A 10 11.60 -10.53 -7.93
C ARG A 10 12.59 -11.66 -8.05
N GLU A 11 13.86 -11.30 -8.30
CA GLU A 11 15.00 -12.20 -8.29
C GLU A 11 16.12 -11.51 -7.51
N GLY A 12 16.31 -11.91 -6.24
CA GLY A 12 17.12 -11.15 -5.29
C GLY A 12 16.67 -9.68 -5.19
N GLY A 13 17.63 -8.76 -5.12
CA GLY A 13 17.42 -7.32 -5.05
C GLY A 13 16.83 -6.60 -6.28
N ARG A 14 16.26 -7.30 -7.28
CA ARG A 14 15.69 -6.67 -8.49
C ARG A 14 14.33 -7.23 -8.89
N PHE A 15 13.50 -6.37 -9.48
CA PHE A 15 12.29 -6.81 -10.16
C PHE A 15 12.62 -7.43 -11.52
N VAL A 16 11.85 -8.42 -11.94
CA VAL A 16 12.04 -9.12 -13.21
C VAL A 16 10.70 -9.36 -13.91
N LEU A 17 10.71 -9.25 -15.23
CA LEU A 17 9.59 -9.59 -16.10
C LEU A 17 10.14 -10.39 -17.29
N ASP A 18 9.60 -11.59 -17.49
CA ASP A 18 10.03 -12.51 -18.56
C ASP A 18 11.57 -12.75 -18.61
N GLY A 19 12.19 -12.81 -17.42
CA GLY A 19 13.63 -13.04 -17.25
C GLY A 19 14.53 -11.81 -17.46
N ALA A 20 13.96 -10.65 -17.81
CA ALA A 20 14.68 -9.38 -17.90
C ALA A 20 14.45 -8.52 -16.65
N THR A 21 15.43 -7.68 -16.29
CA THR A 21 15.25 -6.68 -15.23
C THR A 21 14.10 -5.74 -15.58
N PHE A 22 13.17 -5.57 -14.65
CA PHE A 22 12.07 -4.63 -14.74
C PHE A 22 12.39 -3.40 -13.90
N HIS A 23 12.59 -2.24 -14.53
CA HIS A 23 12.79 -0.98 -13.80
C HIS A 23 11.45 -0.28 -13.62
N VAL A 24 11.10 0.04 -12.38
CA VAL A 24 9.87 0.79 -12.09
C VAL A 24 10.12 2.27 -12.37
N ALA A 25 9.28 2.85 -13.23
CA ALA A 25 9.13 4.29 -13.41
C ALA A 25 7.65 4.60 -13.22
N GLY A 26 7.30 5.38 -12.19
CA GLY A 26 5.91 5.45 -11.76
C GLY A 26 5.50 6.76 -11.12
N ALA A 27 4.22 6.80 -10.76
CA ALA A 27 3.59 7.92 -10.06
C ALA A 27 2.49 7.41 -9.11
N ASN A 28 2.11 8.26 -8.15
CA ASN A 28 0.97 8.04 -7.26
C ASN A 28 -0.28 8.71 -7.84
N CYS A 29 -1.33 7.94 -8.03
CA CYS A 29 -2.61 8.41 -8.57
C CYS A 29 -3.75 7.84 -7.73
N TYR A 30 -3.74 8.11 -6.42
CA TYR A 30 -4.64 7.54 -5.42
C TYR A 30 -6.13 7.59 -5.80
N TYR A 31 -6.53 8.64 -6.51
CA TYR A 31 -7.93 8.93 -6.85
C TYR A 31 -8.48 8.13 -8.05
N LEU A 32 -7.66 7.41 -8.82
CA LEU A 32 -8.12 6.83 -10.09
C LEU A 32 -9.24 5.80 -9.92
N ALA A 33 -9.21 5.00 -8.85
CA ALA A 33 -10.28 4.04 -8.54
C ALA A 33 -11.58 4.76 -8.13
N TYR A 34 -11.48 5.86 -7.37
CA TYR A 34 -12.64 6.68 -7.02
C TYR A 34 -13.24 7.38 -8.25
N SER A 35 -12.40 8.02 -9.07
CA SER A 35 -12.82 8.77 -10.27
C SER A 35 -13.47 7.88 -11.34
N SER A 36 -13.11 6.60 -11.41
CA SER A 36 -13.75 5.65 -12.32
C SER A 36 -15.16 5.24 -11.87
N GLY A 37 -15.50 5.34 -10.57
CA GLY A 37 -16.68 4.68 -9.99
C GLY A 37 -17.66 5.54 -9.20
N ALA A 38 -17.30 6.79 -8.88
CA ALA A 38 -18.10 7.61 -7.97
C ALA A 38 -19.33 8.26 -8.60
N ASP A 39 -19.44 8.34 -9.94
CA ASP A 39 -20.65 8.90 -10.57
C ASP A 39 -20.90 8.46 -12.02
N ALA A 40 -22.18 8.39 -12.37
CA ALA A 40 -22.68 8.12 -13.70
C ALA A 40 -23.26 9.47 -14.10
N GLY A 41 -22.50 10.22 -14.91
CA GLY A 41 -22.92 11.50 -15.44
C GLY A 41 -22.52 12.76 -14.66
N SER A 42 -21.55 12.73 -13.73
CA SER A 42 -21.03 13.98 -13.13
C SER A 42 -19.71 14.48 -13.72
N TYR A 43 -19.06 13.68 -14.57
CA TYR A 43 -17.92 14.12 -15.34
C TYR A 43 -18.20 13.86 -16.81
N GLU A 44 -18.44 14.92 -17.59
CA GLU A 44 -18.41 14.88 -19.06
C GLU A 44 -17.01 14.51 -19.61
N HIS A 45 -16.03 14.36 -18.71
CA HIS A 45 -14.60 14.20 -18.97
C HIS A 45 -14.09 12.86 -18.41
N ASP A 46 -13.41 12.07 -19.24
CA ASP A 46 -12.82 10.77 -18.89
C ASP A 46 -11.39 10.94 -18.35
N TRP A 47 -11.27 11.45 -17.11
CA TRP A 47 -9.99 11.73 -16.45
C TRP A 47 -9.11 10.49 -16.29
N VAL A 48 -9.70 9.30 -16.17
CA VAL A 48 -8.93 8.07 -16.01
C VAL A 48 -8.13 7.77 -17.26
N LYS A 49 -8.76 7.86 -18.44
CA LYS A 49 -8.02 7.67 -19.70
C LYS A 49 -7.01 8.77 -19.94
N GLU A 50 -7.34 10.03 -19.64
CA GLU A 50 -6.38 11.15 -19.80
C GLU A 50 -5.12 10.93 -18.96
N VAL A 51 -5.26 10.61 -17.66
CA VAL A 51 -4.11 10.35 -16.79
C VAL A 51 -3.30 9.14 -17.27
N LEU A 52 -3.96 8.08 -17.74
CA LEU A 52 -3.26 6.91 -18.26
C LEU A 52 -2.57 7.18 -19.61
N ASP A 53 -3.18 7.98 -20.50
CA ASP A 53 -2.58 8.42 -21.76
C ASP A 53 -1.35 9.28 -21.50
N GLU A 54 -1.41 10.17 -20.51
CA GLU A 54 -0.27 11.00 -20.09
C GLU A 54 0.82 10.17 -19.40
N ALA A 55 0.45 9.24 -18.52
CA ALA A 55 1.41 8.32 -17.91
C ALA A 55 2.15 7.50 -18.98
N GLN A 56 1.44 7.04 -20.01
CA GLN A 56 2.04 6.35 -21.15
C GLN A 56 2.95 7.28 -21.97
N SER A 57 2.56 8.53 -22.19
CA SER A 57 3.35 9.53 -22.93
C SER A 57 4.68 9.86 -22.23
N LEU A 58 4.69 9.77 -20.90
CA LEU A 58 5.85 9.95 -20.02
C LEU A 58 6.65 8.66 -19.79
N GLU A 59 6.29 7.56 -20.46
CA GLU A 59 6.93 6.25 -20.33
C GLU A 59 6.87 5.66 -18.90
N LEU A 60 5.86 6.05 -18.11
CA LEU A 60 5.59 5.43 -16.81
C LEU A 60 5.00 4.04 -17.01
N ASN A 61 5.40 3.08 -16.18
CA ASN A 61 5.01 1.67 -16.29
C ASN A 61 4.33 1.10 -15.04
N VAL A 62 4.37 1.81 -13.91
CA VAL A 62 3.63 1.43 -12.69
C VAL A 62 2.94 2.66 -12.12
N LEU A 63 1.64 2.56 -11.84
CA LEU A 63 0.91 3.56 -11.06
C LEU A 63 0.48 2.97 -9.72
N ARG A 64 0.76 3.69 -8.63
CA ARG A 64 0.28 3.35 -7.30
C ARG A 64 -1.09 3.99 -7.07
N VAL A 65 -2.09 3.19 -6.70
CA VAL A 65 -3.50 3.59 -6.60
C VAL A 65 -4.11 3.03 -5.32
N TRP A 66 -5.00 3.80 -4.69
CA TRP A 66 -5.79 3.31 -3.56
C TRP A 66 -6.96 2.48 -4.07
N SER A 67 -6.99 1.22 -3.65
CA SER A 67 -8.07 0.27 -3.95
C SER A 67 -9.03 0.11 -2.78
N PHE A 68 -9.15 1.16 -1.96
CA PHE A 68 -10.00 1.22 -0.77
C PHE A 68 -10.72 2.57 -0.70
N GLN A 69 -11.79 2.59 0.09
CA GLN A 69 -12.42 3.79 0.65
C GLN A 69 -13.40 3.31 1.73
N ASP A 70 -13.07 3.55 3.00
CA ASP A 70 -13.69 2.97 4.20
C ASP A 70 -14.55 4.00 4.93
N GLU A 71 -15.89 3.91 4.89
CA GLU A 71 -16.80 4.88 5.55
C GLU A 71 -16.40 6.37 5.39
N TRP A 72 -16.12 6.80 4.17
CA TRP A 72 -15.78 8.20 3.89
C TRP A 72 -17.02 9.12 3.96
N TRP A 73 -16.81 10.45 4.06
CA TRP A 73 -17.90 11.45 4.15
C TRP A 73 -18.95 11.32 3.03
N GLN A 74 -18.57 10.78 1.87
CA GLN A 74 -19.48 10.33 0.82
C GLN A 74 -19.74 8.82 0.94
N ARG A 75 -20.43 8.40 1.99
CA ARG A 75 -20.62 6.97 2.31
C ARG A 75 -21.16 6.14 1.14
N ASP A 76 -22.07 6.69 0.35
CA ASP A 76 -22.66 6.01 -0.81
C ASP A 76 -21.67 5.78 -1.97
N ARG A 77 -20.50 6.42 -1.92
CA ARG A 77 -19.39 6.29 -2.88
C ARG A 77 -18.20 5.52 -2.31
N ALA A 78 -18.19 5.25 -1.01
CA ALA A 78 -17.17 4.43 -0.40
C ALA A 78 -17.18 3.03 -1.02
N LEU A 79 -16.00 2.45 -1.25
CA LEU A 79 -15.87 1.05 -1.63
C LEU A 79 -16.43 0.19 -0.50
N GLN A 80 -16.04 0.46 0.75
CA GLN A 80 -16.51 -0.25 1.93
C GLN A 80 -17.30 0.70 2.86
N PRO A 81 -18.62 0.86 2.67
CA PRO A 81 -19.45 1.72 3.50
C PRO A 81 -19.74 1.19 4.92
N ALA A 82 -19.46 -0.09 5.17
CA ALA A 82 -19.60 -0.79 6.44
C ALA A 82 -18.83 -2.12 6.41
N PRO A 83 -18.53 -2.75 7.57
CA PRO A 83 -17.80 -4.01 7.61
C PRO A 83 -18.41 -5.11 6.72
N GLY A 84 -17.65 -5.56 5.72
CA GLY A 84 -18.07 -6.64 4.83
C GLY A 84 -19.20 -6.30 3.85
N GLN A 85 -19.54 -5.02 3.70
CA GLN A 85 -20.40 -4.51 2.64
C GLN A 85 -19.53 -3.79 1.62
N TYR A 86 -19.67 -4.14 0.34
CA TYR A 86 -18.82 -3.62 -0.72
C TYR A 86 -19.68 -3.00 -1.84
N ASN A 87 -19.25 -1.85 -2.32
CA ASN A 87 -19.94 -1.09 -3.35
C ASN A 87 -19.55 -1.60 -4.73
N GLU A 88 -20.43 -2.40 -5.34
CA GLU A 88 -20.18 -3.01 -6.65
C GLU A 88 -19.89 -1.98 -7.74
N ARG A 89 -20.47 -0.78 -7.67
CA ARG A 89 -20.20 0.29 -8.63
C ARG A 89 -18.74 0.74 -8.60
N PHE A 90 -18.18 0.90 -7.40
CA PHE A 90 -16.77 1.23 -7.23
C PHE A 90 -15.89 0.10 -7.77
N LEU A 91 -16.27 -1.15 -7.51
CA LEU A 91 -15.49 -2.31 -7.93
C LEU A 91 -15.53 -2.52 -9.46
N VAL A 92 -16.67 -2.28 -10.13
CA VAL A 92 -16.77 -2.27 -11.60
C VAL A 92 -15.91 -1.17 -12.23
N ALA A 93 -15.77 -0.05 -11.54
CA ALA A 93 -14.90 1.02 -11.97
C ALA A 93 -13.41 0.67 -11.83
N LEU A 94 -13.03 0.03 -10.72
CA LEU A 94 -11.70 -0.56 -10.56
C LEU A 94 -11.41 -1.62 -11.64
N ASP A 95 -12.41 -2.43 -12.03
CA ASP A 95 -12.29 -3.39 -13.14
C ASP A 95 -11.88 -2.66 -14.44
N GLY A 96 -12.55 -1.53 -14.73
CA GLY A 96 -12.27 -0.68 -15.88
C GLY A 96 -10.88 -0.06 -15.84
N LEU A 97 -10.47 0.45 -14.68
CA LEU A 97 -9.12 1.01 -14.48
C LEU A 97 -8.03 -0.01 -14.79
N ILE A 98 -8.17 -1.26 -14.30
CA ILE A 98 -7.22 -2.35 -14.59
C ILE A 98 -7.14 -2.62 -16.10
N VAL A 99 -8.29 -2.70 -16.78
CA VAL A 99 -8.36 -2.93 -18.22
C VAL A 99 -7.73 -1.79 -19.02
N GLU A 100 -8.02 -0.54 -18.67
CA GLU A 100 -7.48 0.63 -19.38
C GLU A 100 -5.98 0.81 -19.14
N SER A 101 -5.48 0.46 -17.96
CA SER A 101 -4.04 0.45 -17.64
C SER A 101 -3.32 -0.61 -18.46
N ALA A 102 -3.86 -1.83 -18.51
CA ALA A 102 -3.30 -2.94 -19.28
C ALA A 102 -3.19 -2.63 -20.79
N ARG A 103 -4.15 -1.86 -21.35
CA ARG A 103 -4.11 -1.42 -22.76
C ARG A 103 -2.96 -0.47 -23.08
N ARG A 104 -2.35 0.11 -22.06
CA ARG A 104 -1.26 1.09 -22.17
C ARG A 104 0.07 0.56 -21.64
N ASP A 105 0.13 -0.74 -21.33
CA ASP A 105 1.28 -1.39 -20.71
C ASP A 105 1.66 -0.80 -19.35
N ILE A 106 0.68 -0.21 -18.65
CA ILE A 106 0.81 0.31 -17.29
C ILE A 106 0.29 -0.74 -16.32
N ARG A 107 1.08 -1.05 -15.28
CA ARG A 107 0.70 -1.95 -14.20
C ARG A 107 0.30 -1.19 -12.95
N LEU A 108 -0.53 -1.79 -12.10
CA LEU A 108 -1.05 -1.13 -10.90
C LEU A 108 -0.47 -1.72 -9.62
N LEU A 109 0.10 -0.87 -8.76
CA LEU A 109 0.35 -1.18 -7.35
C LEU A 109 -0.90 -0.77 -6.56
N LEU A 110 -1.62 -1.76 -6.03
CA LEU A 110 -2.92 -1.53 -5.39
C LEU A 110 -2.79 -1.60 -3.87
N CYS A 111 -2.97 -0.44 -3.22
CA CYS A 111 -2.99 -0.32 -1.76
C CYS A 111 -4.38 -0.67 -1.21
N LEU A 112 -4.43 -1.45 -0.12
CA LEU A 112 -5.66 -2.05 0.41
C LEU A 112 -6.29 -1.27 1.57
N THR A 113 -5.58 -0.37 2.24
CA THR A 113 -6.18 0.55 3.22
C THR A 113 -5.21 1.69 3.52
N ASN A 114 -5.63 2.66 4.33
CA ASN A 114 -4.80 3.77 4.75
C ASN A 114 -4.51 3.67 6.24
N TYR A 115 -3.32 4.08 6.67
CA TYR A 115 -3.14 4.47 8.06
C TYR A 115 -3.92 5.75 8.32
N TRP A 116 -3.65 6.81 7.54
CA TRP A 116 -4.29 8.12 7.69
C TRP A 116 -5.79 8.11 7.44
N GLU A 117 -6.45 9.19 7.84
CA GLU A 117 -7.91 9.30 7.81
C GLU A 117 -8.46 9.49 6.39
N ASP A 118 -7.64 9.91 5.42
CA ASP A 118 -8.07 10.15 4.05
C ASP A 118 -8.68 8.88 3.42
N TYR A 119 -9.90 9.02 2.91
CA TYR A 119 -10.72 7.92 2.40
C TYR A 119 -11.05 6.85 3.45
N GLY A 120 -10.98 7.20 4.74
CA GLY A 120 -11.31 6.31 5.84
C GLY A 120 -10.08 5.74 6.52
N GLY A 121 -9.63 4.57 6.04
CA GLY A 121 -8.46 3.90 6.59
C GLY A 121 -8.69 3.24 7.95
N ALA A 122 -7.60 3.05 8.69
CA ALA A 122 -7.54 2.33 9.95
C ALA A 122 -8.56 2.84 10.98
N ILE A 123 -8.79 4.16 11.06
CA ILE A 123 -9.73 4.74 12.01
C ILE A 123 -11.19 4.35 11.73
N ALA A 124 -11.58 4.15 10.46
CA ALA A 124 -12.92 3.68 10.11
C ALA A 124 -13.16 2.26 10.66
N TYR A 125 -12.16 1.37 10.53
CA TYR A 125 -12.20 0.03 11.11
C TYR A 125 -12.30 0.05 12.63
N VAL A 126 -11.54 0.94 13.30
CA VAL A 126 -11.57 1.11 14.75
C VAL A 126 -12.96 1.57 15.21
N ASN A 127 -13.55 2.55 14.52
CA ASN A 127 -14.90 3.04 14.80
C ASN A 127 -15.96 1.94 14.65
N TRP A 128 -15.86 1.12 13.60
CA TRP A 128 -16.74 -0.05 13.44
C TRP A 128 -16.59 -1.06 14.58
N ALA A 129 -15.35 -1.34 15.00
CA ALA A 129 -15.08 -2.32 16.04
C ALA A 129 -15.56 -1.82 17.42
N HIS A 130 -15.36 -0.54 17.70
CA HIS A 130 -15.90 0.13 18.87
C HIS A 130 -17.43 0.09 18.91
N ALA A 131 -18.10 0.42 17.80
CA ALA A 131 -19.56 0.36 17.70
C ALA A 131 -20.10 -1.08 17.85
N ALA A 132 -19.33 -2.09 17.44
CA ALA A 132 -19.62 -3.51 17.66
C ALA A 132 -19.35 -3.97 19.10
N GLY A 133 -18.80 -3.11 19.96
CA GLY A 133 -18.59 -3.36 21.38
C GLY A 133 -17.25 -4.00 21.75
N GLU A 134 -16.31 -4.12 20.81
CA GLU A 134 -14.95 -4.55 21.15
C GLU A 134 -14.25 -3.49 22.01
N ARG A 135 -13.43 -3.96 22.95
CA ARG A 135 -12.61 -3.15 23.84
C ARG A 135 -11.16 -3.57 23.73
N ARG A 136 -10.25 -2.66 24.05
CA ARG A 136 -8.84 -2.98 24.20
C ARG A 136 -8.63 -4.01 25.31
N ALA A 137 -7.52 -4.72 25.25
CA ALA A 137 -7.16 -5.75 26.24
C ALA A 137 -7.02 -5.18 27.67
N ASP A 138 -6.70 -3.90 27.80
CA ASP A 138 -6.60 -3.16 29.07
C ASP A 138 -7.97 -2.67 29.60
N GLY A 139 -9.07 -2.94 28.88
CA GLY A 139 -10.44 -2.56 29.23
C GLY A 139 -10.88 -1.18 28.73
N HIS A 140 -9.98 -0.38 28.15
CA HIS A 140 -10.33 0.91 27.56
C HIS A 140 -11.11 0.74 26.24
N SER A 141 -11.81 1.80 25.82
CA SER A 141 -12.50 1.81 24.51
C SER A 141 -11.50 1.79 23.35
N LEU A 142 -11.91 1.24 22.21
CA LEU A 142 -11.18 1.37 20.94
C LEU A 142 -11.44 2.78 20.39
N ASP A 143 -10.42 3.63 20.41
CA ASP A 143 -10.54 5.05 20.04
C ASP A 143 -9.27 5.63 19.41
N ARG A 144 -8.24 4.80 19.22
CA ARG A 144 -6.97 5.20 18.62
C ARG A 144 -6.76 4.46 17.31
N GLN A 145 -6.12 5.12 16.35
CA GLN A 145 -5.81 4.54 15.05
C GLN A 145 -4.94 3.28 15.20
N GLU A 146 -4.02 3.27 16.16
CA GLU A 146 -3.16 2.13 16.47
C GLU A 146 -3.92 0.90 16.96
N ASP A 147 -5.15 1.07 17.45
CA ASP A 147 -5.96 -0.06 17.89
C ASP A 147 -6.36 -0.97 16.72
N PHE A 148 -6.33 -0.47 15.47
CA PHE A 148 -6.51 -1.25 14.25
C PHE A 148 -5.60 -2.48 14.18
N PHE A 149 -4.35 -2.33 14.64
CA PHE A 149 -3.36 -3.40 14.55
C PHE A 149 -3.59 -4.51 15.57
N THR A 150 -4.34 -4.25 16.65
CA THR A 150 -4.54 -5.22 17.75
C THR A 150 -5.98 -5.71 17.89
N SER A 151 -6.97 -4.94 17.43
CA SER A 151 -8.38 -5.34 17.42
C SER A 151 -8.60 -6.61 16.58
N GLN A 152 -9.30 -7.58 17.16
CA GLN A 152 -9.66 -8.82 16.50
C GLN A 152 -10.66 -8.57 15.38
N LEU A 153 -11.63 -7.66 15.58
CA LEU A 153 -12.60 -7.30 14.54
C LEU A 153 -11.93 -6.57 13.38
N CYS A 154 -11.06 -5.59 13.64
CA CYS A 154 -10.32 -4.88 12.60
C CYS A 154 -9.50 -5.86 11.74
N ARG A 155 -8.70 -6.72 12.37
CA ARG A 155 -7.90 -7.75 11.69
C ARG A 155 -8.78 -8.70 10.86
N ALA A 156 -9.90 -9.17 11.41
CA ALA A 156 -10.82 -10.06 10.70
C ALA A 156 -11.50 -9.39 9.49
N TRP A 157 -11.93 -8.14 9.64
CA TRP A 157 -12.57 -7.40 8.55
C TRP A 157 -11.59 -7.01 7.47
N PHE A 158 -10.37 -6.61 7.82
CA PHE A 158 -9.32 -6.33 6.83
C PHE A 158 -9.01 -7.58 6.00
N LYS A 159 -8.84 -8.75 6.63
CA LYS A 159 -8.67 -10.03 5.90
C LYS A 159 -9.82 -10.34 4.96
N ARG A 160 -11.06 -10.11 5.41
CA ARG A 160 -12.26 -10.32 4.58
C ARG A 160 -12.27 -9.37 3.38
N PHE A 161 -11.92 -8.10 3.60
CA PHE A 161 -11.78 -7.10 2.54
C PHE A 161 -10.69 -7.48 1.54
N ALA A 162 -9.47 -7.78 2.02
CA ALA A 162 -8.36 -8.24 1.18
C ALA A 162 -8.76 -9.47 0.36
N THR A 163 -9.38 -10.49 0.97
CA THR A 163 -9.88 -11.66 0.22
C THR A 163 -10.89 -11.27 -0.85
N HIS A 164 -11.80 -10.35 -0.54
CA HIS A 164 -12.82 -9.89 -1.49
C HIS A 164 -12.19 -9.20 -2.71
N VAL A 165 -11.25 -8.26 -2.49
CA VAL A 165 -10.57 -7.53 -3.57
C VAL A 165 -9.67 -8.47 -4.38
N LEU A 166 -8.77 -9.20 -3.74
CA LEU A 166 -7.82 -10.10 -4.43
C LEU A 166 -8.53 -11.20 -5.23
N SER A 167 -9.67 -11.70 -4.74
CA SER A 167 -10.44 -12.76 -5.42
C SER A 167 -11.50 -12.23 -6.38
N ARG A 168 -11.66 -10.91 -6.51
CA ARG A 168 -12.68 -10.33 -7.39
C ARG A 168 -12.46 -10.81 -8.83
N VAL A 169 -13.53 -11.25 -9.49
CA VAL A 169 -13.52 -11.52 -10.93
C VAL A 169 -13.89 -10.24 -11.65
N ASN A 170 -12.95 -9.73 -12.45
CA ASN A 170 -13.14 -8.53 -13.25
C ASN A 170 -14.35 -8.71 -14.19
N THR A 171 -15.32 -7.81 -14.12
CA THR A 171 -16.59 -7.92 -14.87
C THR A 171 -16.42 -7.73 -16.38
N ILE A 172 -15.30 -7.17 -16.83
CA ILE A 172 -15.00 -6.91 -18.23
C ILE A 172 -14.18 -8.06 -18.84
N THR A 173 -13.16 -8.55 -18.13
CA THR A 173 -12.24 -9.57 -18.65
C THR A 173 -12.64 -10.99 -18.26
N GLY A 174 -13.40 -11.17 -17.18
CA GLY A 174 -13.69 -12.47 -16.59
C GLY A 174 -12.51 -13.11 -15.84
N VAL A 175 -11.41 -12.36 -15.65
CA VAL A 175 -10.19 -12.82 -14.95
C VAL A 175 -10.26 -12.37 -13.49
N ALA A 176 -9.89 -13.25 -12.56
CA ALA A 176 -9.78 -12.84 -11.16
C ALA A 176 -8.59 -11.90 -10.96
N TYR A 177 -8.68 -10.90 -10.07
CA TYR A 177 -7.60 -9.94 -9.84
C TYR A 177 -6.28 -10.64 -9.48
N ARG A 178 -6.31 -11.66 -8.62
CA ARG A 178 -5.15 -12.50 -8.31
C ARG A 178 -4.52 -13.22 -9.51
N ASP A 179 -5.23 -13.31 -10.64
CA ASP A 179 -4.80 -13.96 -11.87
C ASP A 179 -4.55 -12.95 -13.01
N ASP A 180 -4.64 -11.63 -12.75
CA ASP A 180 -4.51 -10.57 -13.76
C ASP A 180 -3.12 -9.89 -13.71
N PRO A 181 -2.22 -10.14 -14.68
CA PRO A 181 -0.88 -9.55 -14.68
C PRO A 181 -0.86 -8.03 -14.90
N ALA A 182 -1.99 -7.37 -15.20
CA ALA A 182 -2.06 -5.92 -15.18
C ALA A 182 -1.84 -5.33 -13.77
N ILE A 183 -1.96 -6.13 -12.71
CA ILE A 183 -1.60 -5.74 -11.35
C ILE A 183 -0.10 -6.04 -11.16
N PHE A 184 0.64 -5.03 -10.70
CA PHE A 184 2.07 -5.13 -10.39
C PHE A 184 2.28 -5.88 -9.07
N ALA A 185 1.58 -5.44 -8.02
CA ALA A 185 1.66 -5.99 -6.68
C ALA A 185 0.52 -5.47 -5.81
N TRP A 186 0.38 -6.09 -4.64
CA TRP A 186 -0.48 -5.61 -3.55
C TRP A 186 0.34 -4.87 -2.50
N GLU A 187 -0.27 -3.86 -1.89
CA GLU A 187 0.26 -3.16 -0.72
C GLU A 187 -0.76 -3.22 0.41
N LEU A 188 -0.33 -3.68 1.59
CA LEU A 188 -1.25 -3.96 2.70
C LEU A 188 -1.90 -2.69 3.25
N ILE A 189 -1.14 -1.62 3.45
CA ILE A 189 -1.60 -0.40 4.11
C ILE A 189 -0.64 0.76 3.80
N ASN A 190 -1.17 1.92 3.43
CA ASN A 190 -0.39 3.14 3.25
C ASN A 190 0.12 3.67 4.60
N GLU A 191 1.44 3.82 4.73
CA GLU A 191 2.16 4.49 5.83
C GLU A 191 1.75 4.06 7.26
N PRO A 192 1.73 2.76 7.60
CA PRO A 192 1.32 2.31 8.93
C PRO A 192 2.30 2.76 10.01
N ARG A 193 1.77 3.30 11.11
CA ARG A 193 2.53 3.63 12.32
C ARG A 193 1.84 3.09 13.57
N VAL A 194 2.63 2.76 14.59
CA VAL A 194 2.15 2.40 15.93
C VAL A 194 2.86 3.28 16.94
N LEU A 195 2.28 4.45 17.24
CA LEU A 195 2.92 5.43 18.13
C LEU A 195 3.09 4.86 19.55
N GLY A 196 4.32 4.99 20.06
CA GLY A 196 4.70 4.51 21.39
C GLY A 196 5.18 3.05 21.41
N ASP A 197 5.15 2.33 20.28
CA ASP A 197 5.72 0.98 20.20
C ASP A 197 7.19 1.02 19.73
N ALA A 198 8.11 1.07 20.69
CA ALA A 198 9.54 0.95 20.44
C ALA A 198 10.02 -0.49 20.18
N SER A 199 9.17 -1.49 20.43
CA SER A 199 9.52 -2.89 20.17
C SER A 199 9.33 -3.25 18.69
N GLY A 200 8.39 -2.57 18.02
CA GLY A 200 7.91 -2.90 16.69
C GLY A 200 7.11 -4.22 16.63
N ASP A 201 6.83 -4.85 17.77
CA ASP A 201 6.16 -6.14 17.83
C ASP A 201 4.70 -6.06 17.38
N ILE A 202 4.01 -4.95 17.66
CA ILE A 202 2.59 -4.82 17.29
C ILE A 202 2.45 -4.80 15.77
N LEU A 203 3.24 -3.95 15.10
CA LEU A 203 3.21 -3.84 13.65
C LEU A 203 3.75 -5.12 12.99
N GLN A 204 4.86 -5.68 13.49
CA GLN A 204 5.40 -6.93 12.94
C GLN A 204 4.38 -8.08 13.02
N ASN A 205 3.72 -8.27 14.17
CA ASN A 205 2.71 -9.33 14.32
C ASN A 205 1.49 -9.11 13.40
N TRP A 206 1.16 -7.86 13.08
CA TRP A 206 0.13 -7.55 12.10
C TRP A 206 0.61 -7.87 10.68
N ILE A 207 1.83 -7.45 10.30
CA ILE A 207 2.45 -7.74 9.00
C ILE A 207 2.52 -9.25 8.79
N ASP A 208 2.99 -10.01 9.77
CA ASP A 208 3.11 -11.47 9.69
C ASP A 208 1.76 -12.13 9.38
N GLU A 209 0.71 -11.72 10.09
CA GLU A 209 -0.62 -12.28 9.90
C GLU A 209 -1.27 -11.87 8.57
N MET A 210 -1.19 -10.59 8.20
CA MET A 210 -1.86 -10.07 7.00
C MET A 210 -1.14 -10.48 5.73
N SER A 211 0.19 -10.51 5.74
CA SER A 211 0.97 -10.98 4.59
C SER A 211 0.76 -12.47 4.33
N ALA A 212 0.73 -13.30 5.38
CA ALA A 212 0.42 -14.72 5.24
C ALA A 212 -1.00 -14.94 4.71
N HIS A 213 -1.97 -14.15 5.18
CA HIS A 213 -3.34 -14.21 4.67
C HIS A 213 -3.43 -13.82 3.19
N ALA A 214 -2.85 -12.68 2.80
CA ALA A 214 -2.82 -12.23 1.41
C ALA A 214 -2.19 -13.27 0.48
N LYS A 215 -1.03 -13.84 0.87
CA LYS A 215 -0.35 -14.90 0.10
C LYS A 215 -1.14 -16.21 0.04
N SER A 216 -2.00 -16.50 1.02
CA SER A 216 -2.90 -17.66 0.96
C SER A 216 -4.06 -17.49 -0.04
N VAL A 217 -4.41 -16.25 -0.37
CA VAL A 217 -5.45 -15.91 -1.34
C VAL A 217 -4.86 -15.74 -2.74
N ASP A 218 -3.68 -15.12 -2.83
CA ASP A 218 -2.97 -14.82 -4.06
C ASP A 218 -1.48 -15.20 -3.93
N ALA A 219 -1.09 -16.25 -4.65
CA ALA A 219 0.29 -16.71 -4.73
C ALA A 219 1.04 -16.21 -5.98
N ASN A 220 0.38 -15.45 -6.86
CA ASN A 220 0.94 -14.98 -8.12
C ASN A 220 1.60 -13.60 -7.98
N HIS A 221 0.91 -12.65 -7.34
CA HIS A 221 1.40 -11.27 -7.22
C HIS A 221 2.43 -11.10 -6.13
N MET A 222 3.33 -10.13 -6.35
CA MET A 222 4.19 -9.61 -5.30
C MET A 222 3.37 -8.88 -4.23
N LEU A 223 3.94 -8.79 -3.02
CA LEU A 223 3.34 -8.11 -1.88
C LEU A 223 4.37 -7.22 -1.17
N THR A 224 3.97 -6.00 -0.81
CA THR A 224 4.68 -5.13 0.13
C THR A 224 3.74 -4.70 1.27
N VAL A 225 4.28 -4.00 2.26
CA VAL A 225 3.49 -3.44 3.37
C VAL A 225 2.96 -2.05 3.04
N GLY A 226 3.80 -1.14 2.54
CA GLY A 226 3.50 0.28 2.40
C GLY A 226 4.13 1.16 3.49
N ILE A 227 5.22 0.70 4.12
CA ILE A 227 5.93 1.46 5.15
C ILE A 227 6.79 2.58 4.56
N GLU A 228 6.94 3.64 5.33
CA GLU A 228 7.78 4.79 4.98
C GLU A 228 9.28 4.49 5.06
N GLY A 229 9.69 3.53 5.90
CA GLY A 229 11.07 3.08 6.00
C GLY A 229 11.78 3.33 7.34
N PHE A 230 11.09 3.78 8.38
CA PHE A 230 11.77 4.11 9.64
C PHE A 230 12.62 2.95 10.21
N TRP A 231 13.83 3.31 10.63
CA TRP A 231 14.78 2.41 11.28
C TRP A 231 14.29 2.08 12.68
N GLY A 232 14.27 0.79 12.99
CA GLY A 232 13.91 0.28 14.30
C GLY A 232 15.07 -0.41 15.01
N LYS A 233 14.72 -1.24 15.99
CA LYS A 233 15.67 -1.89 16.88
C LYS A 233 16.64 -2.85 16.19
N THR A 234 16.28 -3.38 15.01
CA THR A 234 17.15 -4.29 14.24
C THR A 234 18.32 -3.56 13.57
N SER A 235 18.20 -2.25 13.32
CA SER A 235 19.26 -1.40 12.76
C SER A 235 19.63 -0.26 13.71
N PRO A 236 20.11 -0.55 14.94
CA PRO A 236 20.32 0.47 15.97
C PRO A 236 21.37 1.52 15.58
N HIS A 237 22.29 1.15 14.68
CA HIS A 237 23.32 2.04 14.15
C HIS A 237 22.78 3.09 13.17
N ARG A 238 21.57 2.88 12.61
CA ARG A 238 20.90 3.80 11.68
C ARG A 238 19.75 4.58 12.30
N VAL A 239 19.38 4.30 13.56
CA VAL A 239 18.27 5.02 14.22
C VAL A 239 18.47 6.54 14.20
N GLY A 240 19.72 7.02 14.29
CA GLY A 240 20.04 8.45 14.17
C GLY A 240 19.88 9.05 12.76
N GLU A 241 19.65 8.21 11.74
CA GLU A 241 19.35 8.61 10.35
C GLU A 241 17.84 8.76 10.11
N ASN A 242 16.99 8.44 11.09
CA ASN A 242 15.55 8.69 10.97
C ASN A 242 15.27 10.21 10.88
N PRO A 243 14.28 10.62 10.06
CA PRO A 243 13.99 12.04 9.83
C PRO A 243 13.17 12.71 10.92
N ILE A 244 12.47 11.92 11.74
CA ILE A 244 11.56 12.41 12.78
C ILE A 244 12.08 11.93 14.14
N ASP A 245 12.18 12.85 15.09
CA ASP A 245 12.52 12.53 16.47
C ASP A 245 11.55 11.49 17.05
N GLY A 246 12.07 10.32 17.42
CA GLY A 246 11.27 9.23 17.97
C GLY A 246 10.60 8.32 16.94
N ALA A 247 10.96 8.42 15.66
CA ALA A 247 10.48 7.50 14.61
C ALA A 247 10.70 6.02 14.96
N GLU A 248 11.78 5.69 15.69
CA GLU A 248 12.08 4.34 16.17
C GLU A 248 11.08 3.82 17.22
N ARG A 249 10.15 4.68 17.68
CA ARG A 249 9.04 4.35 18.58
C ARG A 249 7.68 4.43 17.91
N MET A 250 7.66 4.42 16.57
CA MET A 250 6.44 4.43 15.76
C MET A 250 6.10 3.04 15.19
N GLY A 251 6.61 1.96 15.81
CA GLY A 251 6.30 0.57 15.46
C GLY A 251 7.03 -0.01 14.24
N CYS A 252 7.56 0.84 13.37
CA CYS A 252 8.31 0.42 12.19
C CYS A 252 9.72 -0.08 12.55
N ASP A 253 10.14 -1.19 11.94
CA ASP A 253 11.50 -1.71 12.00
C ASP A 253 11.84 -2.26 10.61
N PHE A 254 12.28 -1.38 9.71
CA PHE A 254 12.41 -1.65 8.26
C PHE A 254 13.04 -3.01 7.93
N VAL A 255 14.21 -3.31 8.50
CA VAL A 255 14.91 -4.58 8.25
C VAL A 255 14.11 -5.77 8.75
N ARG A 256 13.57 -5.70 9.97
CA ARG A 256 12.76 -6.77 10.53
C ARG A 256 11.49 -7.01 9.72
N ASN A 257 10.82 -5.94 9.30
CA ASN A 257 9.60 -6.01 8.51
C ASN A 257 9.89 -6.77 7.20
N PHE A 258 10.95 -6.41 6.47
CA PHE A 258 11.26 -7.04 5.18
C PHE A 258 12.08 -8.33 5.26
N LEU A 259 12.50 -8.79 6.45
CA LEU A 259 12.91 -10.18 6.66
C LEU A 259 11.73 -11.16 6.57
N ASN A 260 10.47 -10.69 6.66
CA ASN A 260 9.30 -11.52 6.50
C ASN A 260 9.26 -12.18 5.09
N PRO A 261 9.15 -13.51 4.97
CA PRO A 261 9.24 -14.22 3.69
C PRO A 261 8.04 -14.02 2.76
N ASN A 262 6.91 -13.52 3.26
CA ASN A 262 5.71 -13.25 2.47
C ASN A 262 5.74 -11.90 1.77
N LEU A 263 6.69 -11.02 2.13
CA LEU A 263 6.91 -9.74 1.46
C LEU A 263 7.97 -9.90 0.38
N ASP A 264 7.73 -9.35 -0.80
CA ASP A 264 8.56 -9.57 -1.98
C ASP A 264 9.50 -8.41 -2.27
N PHE A 265 9.15 -7.19 -1.88
CA PHE A 265 9.97 -6.01 -2.03
C PHE A 265 9.73 -5.05 -0.86
N ALA A 266 10.70 -4.18 -0.65
CA ALA A 266 10.68 -3.16 0.38
C ALA A 266 10.12 -1.84 -0.17
N SER A 267 9.11 -1.30 0.50
CA SER A 267 8.63 0.07 0.27
C SER A 267 9.41 1.07 1.11
N VAL A 268 9.68 2.25 0.56
CA VAL A 268 10.28 3.39 1.24
C VAL A 268 9.60 4.66 0.74
N HIS A 269 9.33 5.61 1.64
CA HIS A 269 8.79 6.93 1.31
C HIS A 269 9.80 8.00 1.71
N VAL A 270 9.70 9.20 1.10
CA VAL A 270 10.58 10.34 1.39
C VAL A 270 9.81 11.67 1.31
N TRP A 271 9.57 12.28 2.47
CA TRP A 271 8.88 13.58 2.58
C TRP A 271 9.72 14.62 3.34
N PRO A 272 10.85 15.09 2.79
CA PRO A 272 11.79 15.95 3.51
C PRO A 272 11.19 17.30 3.90
N ASP A 273 10.26 17.83 3.11
CA ASP A 273 9.55 19.07 3.41
C ASP A 273 8.55 18.92 4.57
N LEU A 274 8.03 17.72 4.81
CA LEU A 274 7.16 17.41 5.95
C LEU A 274 7.96 17.04 7.20
N TRP A 275 9.07 16.32 7.04
CA TRP A 275 9.79 15.75 8.17
C TRP A 275 10.88 16.65 8.72
N LEU A 276 11.52 17.48 7.87
CA LEU A 276 12.73 18.22 8.24
C LEU A 276 12.50 19.73 8.27
N TYR A 277 12.94 20.35 9.37
CA TYR A 277 12.95 21.79 9.55
C TYR A 277 14.35 22.37 9.29
N CYS A 278 14.85 22.20 8.05
CA CYS A 278 16.15 22.73 7.60
C CYS A 278 16.10 23.21 6.13
N ASP A 279 17.23 23.71 5.62
CA ASP A 279 17.36 24.18 4.24
C ASP A 279 17.45 23.05 3.21
N ASP A 280 17.45 23.41 1.92
CA ASP A 280 17.43 22.46 0.80
C ASP A 280 18.68 21.58 0.74
N ASP A 281 19.84 22.11 1.14
CA ASP A 281 21.11 21.36 1.18
C ASP A 281 21.05 20.24 2.23
N CYS A 282 20.54 20.55 3.43
CA CYS A 282 20.29 19.58 4.48
C CYS A 282 19.29 18.49 4.03
N LYS A 283 18.16 18.89 3.41
CA LYS A 283 17.16 17.94 2.89
C LYS A 283 17.75 17.04 1.82
N PHE A 284 18.58 17.56 0.92
CA PHE A 284 19.23 16.80 -0.12
C PHE A 284 20.22 15.76 0.44
N GLU A 285 21.04 16.14 1.41
CA GLU A 285 21.96 15.20 2.07
C GLU A 285 21.23 14.14 2.89
N PHE A 286 20.10 14.49 3.53
CA PHE A 286 19.21 13.52 4.15
C PHE A 286 18.71 12.50 3.11
N MET A 287 18.13 12.95 1.99
CA MET A 287 17.59 12.04 0.97
C MET A 287 18.65 11.08 0.42
N LYS A 288 19.88 11.56 0.20
CA LYS A 288 21.00 10.69 -0.22
C LYS A 288 21.29 9.61 0.81
N THR A 289 21.41 9.99 2.08
CA THR A 289 21.69 9.07 3.18
C THR A 289 20.56 8.07 3.36
N TRP A 290 19.32 8.55 3.33
CA TRP A 290 18.11 7.75 3.43
C TRP A 290 18.04 6.69 2.33
N ILE A 291 18.13 7.08 1.06
CA ILE A 291 18.07 6.15 -0.07
C ILE A 291 19.23 5.14 -0.02
N ALA A 292 20.45 5.61 0.23
CA ALA A 292 21.62 4.73 0.30
C ALA A 292 21.49 3.69 1.43
N GLY A 293 21.06 4.12 2.63
CA GLY A 293 20.90 3.23 3.77
C GLY A 293 19.89 2.11 3.53
N HIS A 294 18.74 2.43 2.93
CA HIS A 294 17.72 1.42 2.59
C HIS A 294 18.20 0.42 1.54
N LEU A 295 18.95 0.88 0.53
CA LEU A 295 19.54 0.00 -0.48
C LEU A 295 20.65 -0.89 0.12
N GLU A 296 21.47 -0.36 1.01
CA GLU A 296 22.52 -1.10 1.71
C GLU A 296 21.93 -2.20 2.60
N GLU A 297 20.96 -1.87 3.46
CA GLU A 297 20.33 -2.84 4.34
C GLU A 297 19.60 -3.93 3.56
N SER A 298 18.91 -3.58 2.47
CA SER A 298 18.32 -4.60 1.61
C SER A 298 19.36 -5.58 1.07
N ARG A 299 20.41 -5.06 0.43
CA ARG A 299 21.48 -5.87 -0.17
C ARG A 299 22.15 -6.79 0.86
N ASP A 300 22.35 -6.28 2.08
CA ASP A 300 23.18 -6.95 3.08
C ASP A 300 22.38 -7.87 4.02
N THR A 301 21.04 -7.76 4.06
CA THR A 301 20.21 -8.50 5.03
C THR A 301 19.11 -9.39 4.44
N PHE A 302 18.27 -8.88 3.53
CA PHE A 302 17.07 -9.60 3.08
C PHE A 302 16.98 -9.83 1.56
N ASP A 303 17.85 -9.20 0.76
CA ASP A 303 18.01 -9.39 -0.69
C ASP A 303 16.68 -9.31 -1.47
N LYS A 304 15.99 -8.17 -1.33
CA LYS A 304 14.73 -7.87 -2.03
C LYS A 304 14.79 -6.51 -2.72
N PRO A 305 14.03 -6.27 -3.80
CA PRO A 305 14.01 -4.96 -4.42
C PRO A 305 13.57 -3.90 -3.41
N VAL A 306 14.10 -2.68 -3.52
CA VAL A 306 13.63 -1.52 -2.77
C VAL A 306 12.94 -0.58 -3.75
N LEU A 307 11.70 -0.22 -3.47
CA LEU A 307 10.92 0.73 -4.22
C LEU A 307 10.71 1.99 -3.39
N LEU A 308 11.23 3.12 -3.88
CA LEU A 308 10.87 4.44 -3.38
C LEU A 308 9.49 4.79 -3.96
N GLU A 309 8.43 4.37 -3.29
CA GLU A 309 7.07 4.39 -3.84
C GLU A 309 6.32 5.71 -3.59
N GLU A 310 6.80 6.54 -2.68
CA GLU A 310 6.37 7.94 -2.53
C GLU A 310 7.56 8.88 -2.29
N PHE A 311 7.58 9.99 -3.02
CA PHE A 311 8.48 11.11 -2.78
C PHE A 311 7.90 12.38 -3.41
N GLY A 312 8.18 13.53 -2.81
CA GLY A 312 7.68 14.80 -3.31
C GLY A 312 8.10 16.00 -2.47
N LYS A 313 7.65 17.17 -2.92
CA LYS A 313 7.73 18.43 -2.18
C LYS A 313 6.39 18.76 -1.54
#